data_AF-A0A7X6FR29-F1
#
_entry.id   AF-A0A7X6FR29-F1
#
_cell.length_a   1.000
_cell.length_b   1.000
_cell.length_c   1.000
_cell.angle_alpha   90.00
_cell.angle_beta   90.00
_cell.angle_gamma   90.00
#
_symmetry.space_group_name_H-M   'P 1'
#
loop_
_entity.id
_entity.type
_entity.pdbx_description
1 polymer ?
#
loop_
_entity_poly.entity_id
_entity_poly.type
_entity_poly.pdbx_seq_one_letter_code
_entity_poly.pdbx_strand_id
1 'polypeptide(L)' 'MTLWQRVSQCKAARLDSVSAIEAEAPLSGLLTQVAESPWPVPVTDHQNRYVGAISKSALLETLGRAG' A
#
# COMPACT_ATOMS: atom_id res chain seq x y z
N MET A 1 -12.57 18.40 25.96
CA MET A 1 -11.28 17.67 26.03
C MET A 1 -11.08 16.98 24.68
N THR A 2 -10.27 17.58 23.82
CA THR A 2 -10.32 17.45 22.34
C THR A 2 -9.78 16.13 21.83
N LEU A 3 -10.64 15.37 21.15
CA LEU A 3 -10.31 14.14 20.38
C LEU A 3 -9.15 14.34 19.39
N TRP A 4 -8.88 15.59 19.00
CA TRP A 4 -7.85 16.00 18.05
C TRP A 4 -6.41 15.98 18.59
N GLN A 5 -6.19 16.01 19.92
CA GLN A 5 -4.83 15.97 20.48
C GLN A 5 -4.10 14.62 20.26
N ARG A 6 -4.85 13.54 20.00
CA ARG A 6 -4.27 12.20 19.75
C ARG A 6 -3.67 12.04 18.35
N VAL A 7 -4.10 12.84 17.37
CA VAL A 7 -3.59 12.76 15.98
C VAL A 7 -2.29 13.55 15.82
N SER A 8 -1.99 14.47 16.76
CA SER A 8 -0.76 15.26 16.77
C SER A 8 0.52 14.47 17.07
N GLN A 9 0.40 13.19 17.42
CA GLN A 9 1.51 12.31 17.81
C GLN A 9 1.82 11.21 16.78
N CYS A 10 1.29 11.34 15.55
CA CYS A 10 1.71 10.49 14.44
C CYS A 10 3.14 10.85 14.03
N LYS A 11 4.11 10.10 14.55
CA LYS A 11 5.51 10.19 14.13
C LYS A 11 5.60 9.72 12.68
N ALA A 12 5.80 10.64 11.74
CA ALA A 12 6.08 10.31 10.35
C ALA A 12 7.46 9.65 10.27
N ALA A 13 7.50 8.33 10.44
CA ALA A 13 8.68 7.54 10.14
C ALA A 13 8.80 7.48 8.62
N ARG A 14 9.88 8.05 8.08
CA ARG A 14 10.23 7.90 6.68
C ARG A 14 10.60 6.44 6.48
N LEU A 15 9.84 5.72 5.67
CA LEU A 15 10.12 4.34 5.31
C LEU A 15 11.15 4.39 4.18
N ASP A 16 12.43 4.22 4.52
CA ASP A 16 13.55 4.41 3.57
C ASP A 16 13.59 3.32 2.46
N SER A 17 12.80 2.25 2.56
CA SER A 17 12.90 1.08 1.68
C SER A 17 11.56 0.44 1.29
N VAL A 18 10.52 1.25 1.02
CA VAL A 18 9.28 0.71 0.44
C VAL A 18 9.33 0.84 -1.08
N SER A 19 9.43 -0.29 -1.77
CA SER A 19 9.35 -0.34 -3.24
C SER A 19 7.90 -0.19 -3.68
N ALA A 20 7.64 0.82 -4.51
CA ALA A 20 6.35 1.00 -5.16
C ALA A 20 6.07 -0.10 -6.19
N ILE A 21 4.80 -0.28 -6.48
CA ILE A 21 4.27 -1.16 -7.53
C ILE A 21 3.80 -0.27 -8.69
N GLU A 22 4.14 -0.63 -9.93
CA GLU A 22 3.55 -0.01 -11.11
C GLU A 22 2.07 -0.41 -11.23
N ALA A 23 1.18 0.55 -11.51
CA ALA A 23 -0.26 0.34 -11.58
C ALA A 23 -0.68 -0.77 -12.58
N GLU A 24 0.08 -0.91 -13.66
CA GLU A 24 -0.16 -1.90 -14.71
C GLU A 24 0.65 -3.20 -14.51
N ALA A 25 1.28 -3.37 -13.35
CA ALA A 25 2.07 -4.57 -13.06
C ALA A 25 1.17 -5.84 -13.00
N PRO A 26 1.62 -6.98 -13.56
CA PRO A 26 0.87 -8.22 -13.51
C PRO A 26 0.58 -8.71 -12.10
N LEU A 27 -0.68 -9.08 -11.84
CA LEU A 27 -1.17 -9.50 -10.52
C LEU A 27 -0.39 -10.68 -9.89
N SER A 28 0.16 -11.57 -10.72
CA SER A 28 0.92 -12.73 -10.28
C SER A 28 2.15 -12.36 -9.44
N GLY A 29 2.81 -11.23 -9.72
CA GLY A 29 3.94 -10.73 -8.93
C GLY A 29 3.54 -9.87 -7.73
N LEU A 30 2.35 -9.27 -7.78
CA LEU A 30 1.86 -8.37 -6.73
C LEU A 30 1.59 -9.09 -5.41
N LEU A 31 1.09 -10.33 -5.48
CA LEU A 31 0.73 -11.11 -4.30
C LEU A 31 1.91 -11.31 -3.36
N THR A 32 3.04 -11.77 -3.89
CA THR A 32 4.25 -11.98 -3.09
C THR A 32 4.75 -10.67 -2.49
N GLN A 33 4.82 -9.59 -3.30
CA GLN A 33 5.32 -8.30 -2.84
C GLN A 33 4.45 -7.66 -1.74
N VAL A 34 3.12 -7.71 -1.90
CA VAL A 34 2.18 -7.18 -0.90
C VAL A 34 2.12 -8.07 0.35
N ALA A 35 2.29 -9.39 0.20
CA ALA A 35 2.24 -10.33 1.32
C ALA A 35 3.41 -10.20 2.29
N GLU A 36 4.61 -9.88 1.79
CA GLU A 36 5.85 -9.68 2.55
C GLU A 36 5.98 -8.27 3.13
N SER A 37 5.17 -7.31 2.66
CA SER A 37 5.25 -5.93 3.13
C SER A 37 4.60 -5.78 4.51
N PRO A 38 5.32 -5.19 5.50
CA PRO A 38 4.74 -4.86 6.80
C PRO A 38 3.75 -3.68 6.73
N TRP A 39 3.75 -2.93 5.61
CA TRP A 39 2.92 -1.74 5.40
C TRP A 39 2.17 -1.79 4.06
N PRO A 40 1.09 -1.01 3.86
CA PRO A 40 0.49 -0.85 2.54
C PRO A 40 1.53 -0.47 1.49
N VAL A 41 1.51 -1.14 0.35
CA VAL A 41 2.49 -0.93 -0.72
C VAL A 41 1.98 0.20 -1.62
N PRO A 42 2.75 1.28 -1.84
CA PRO A 42 2.36 2.37 -2.71
C PRO A 42 2.32 1.90 -4.17
N VAL A 43 1.39 2.48 -4.92
CA VAL A 43 1.20 2.24 -6.35
C VAL A 43 1.54 3.53 -7.08
N THR A 44 2.32 3.42 -8.14
CA THR A 44 2.71 4.52 -9.02
C THR A 44 2.26 4.25 -10.45
N ASP A 45 2.02 5.30 -11.22
CA ASP A 45 1.92 5.20 -12.68
C ASP A 45 3.30 5.11 -13.35
N HIS A 46 3.32 4.96 -14.68
CA HIS A 46 4.55 4.91 -15.48
C HIS A 46 5.45 6.16 -15.39
N GLN A 47 4.92 7.28 -14.89
CA GLN A 47 5.69 8.50 -14.63
C GLN A 47 6.22 8.55 -13.19
N ASN A 48 6.15 7.42 -12.47
CA ASN A 48 6.50 7.27 -11.07
C ASN A 48 5.69 8.20 -10.14
N ARG A 49 4.47 8.57 -10.55
CA ARG A 49 3.58 9.41 -9.74
C ARG A 49 2.71 8.52 -8.88
N TYR A 50 2.60 8.84 -7.59
CA TYR A 50 1.74 8.11 -6.66
C TYR A 50 0.27 8.20 -7.09
N VAL A 51 -0.38 7.03 -7.20
CA VAL A 51 -1.80 6.93 -7.56
C VAL A 51 -2.64 6.27 -6.46
N GLY A 52 -2.02 5.59 -5.50
CA GLY A 52 -2.73 4.94 -4.40
C GLY A 52 -1.84 3.98 -3.61
N ALA A 53 -2.44 3.17 -2.75
CA ALA A 53 -1.74 2.13 -2.03
C ALA A 53 -2.62 0.87 -1.92
N ILE A 54 -1.98 -0.30 -1.94
CA ILE A 54 -2.65 -1.59 -1.82
C ILE A 54 -2.27 -2.22 -0.48
N SER A 55 -3.28 -2.61 0.29
CA SER A 55 -3.10 -3.44 1.49
C SER A 55 -3.24 -4.92 1.16
N LYS A 56 -2.66 -5.77 2.02
CA LYS A 56 -2.84 -7.23 1.94
C LYS A 56 -4.31 -7.64 2.00
N SER A 57 -5.12 -6.97 2.84
CA SER A 57 -6.56 -7.25 2.94
C SER A 57 -7.31 -6.90 1.66
N ALA A 58 -7.11 -5.70 1.10
CA ALA A 58 -7.78 -5.26 -0.11
C ALA A 58 -7.45 -6.17 -1.31
N LEU A 59 -6.19 -6.61 -1.41
CA LEU A 59 -5.75 -7.55 -2.44
C LEU A 59 -6.45 -8.91 -2.32
N LEU A 60 -6.48 -9.49 -1.10
CA LEU A 60 -7.12 -10.78 -0.84
C LEU A 60 -8.64 -10.73 -1.06
N GLU A 61 -9.30 -9.65 -0.64
CA GLU A 61 -10.73 -9.43 -0.89
C GLU A 61 -11.04 -9.36 -2.39
N THR A 62 -10.18 -8.71 -3.17
CA THR A 62 -10.35 -8.60 -4.63
C THR A 62 -10.22 -9.96 -5.30
N LEU A 63 -9.22 -10.76 -4.88
CA LEU A 63 -9.05 -12.13 -5.39
C LEU A 63 -10.22 -13.05 -5.01
N GLY A 64 -10.73 -12.93 -3.78
CA GLY A 64 -11.89 -13.70 -3.33
C GLY A 64 -13.19 -13.36 -4.08
N ARG A 65 -13.28 -12.18 -4.71
CA ARG A 65 -14.42 -11.76 -5.55
C ARG A 65 -14.29 -12.17 -7.01
N ALA A 66 -13.07 -12.48 -7.47
CA ALA A 66 -12.79 -12.87 -8.85
C ALA A 66 -12.93 -14.39 -9.09
N GLY A 67 -13.12 -15.18 -8.03
CA GLY A 67 -13.33 -16.62 -8.05
C GLY A 67 -14.80 -17.03 -8.14
#